data_AF-A0A2N1T9N9-F1
#
_entry.id   AF-A0A2N1T9N9-F1
#
_cell.length_a   1.000
_cell.length_b   1.000
_cell.length_c   1.000
_cell.angle_alpha   90.00
_cell.angle_beta   90.00
_cell.angle_gamma   90.00
#
_symmetry.space_group_name_H-M   'P 1'
#
loop_
_entity.id
_entity.type
_entity.pdbx_description
1 polymer ?
#
loop_
_entity_poly.entity_id
_entity_poly.type
_entity_poly.pdbx_seq_one_letter_code
_entity_poly.pdbx_strand_id
1 'polypeptide(L)'
;MVKTLTEIFTESGTIDDFRKNVMQHEGRFPFDVDDMTGLGNAYLKRYPDSFENRNSEHVLLGYELVRICITEKLVASCEEKIQAKIRKMFGSIPCIDPCAKELISDMGYEASCMVLGEMSRVLDDIKFTIETMKPGVVKERYIGGISKFYNIIYLLKMSMEKYK
;
A
#
# COMPACT_ATOMS: atom_id res chain seq x y z
N MET A 1 9.37 -20.56 -5.67
CA MET A 1 9.87 -19.87 -4.47
C MET A 1 9.26 -18.49 -4.47
N VAL A 2 8.60 -18.08 -3.39
CA VAL A 2 8.05 -16.71 -3.29
C VAL A 2 9.22 -15.77 -3.04
N LYS A 3 9.40 -14.75 -3.89
CA LYS A 3 10.45 -13.76 -3.69
C LYS A 3 10.07 -12.81 -2.55
N THR A 4 11.05 -12.41 -1.77
CA THR A 4 10.92 -11.35 -0.77
C THR A 4 10.87 -9.98 -1.46
N LEU A 5 10.29 -8.98 -0.80
CA LEU A 5 10.30 -7.60 -1.33
C LEU A 5 11.73 -7.05 -1.49
N THR A 6 12.67 -7.52 -0.67
CA THR A 6 14.08 -7.13 -0.74
C THR A 6 14.72 -7.62 -2.03
N GLU A 7 14.48 -8.88 -2.41
CA GLU A 7 14.96 -9.45 -3.68
C GLU A 7 14.33 -8.72 -4.86
N ILE A 8 13.00 -8.54 -4.84
CA ILE A 8 12.27 -7.85 -5.90
C ILE A 8 12.82 -6.42 -6.08
N PHE A 9 13.04 -5.68 -5.00
CA PHE A 9 13.59 -4.32 -5.07
C PHE A 9 15.04 -4.29 -5.57
N THR A 10 15.86 -5.23 -5.11
CA THR A 10 17.28 -5.30 -5.50
C THR A 10 17.43 -5.56 -7.01
N GLU A 11 16.58 -6.42 -7.56
CA GLU A 11 16.53 -6.73 -9.00
C GLU A 11 15.87 -5.61 -9.84
N SER A 12 15.03 -4.79 -9.22
CA SER A 12 14.34 -3.69 -9.92
C SER A 12 15.27 -2.51 -10.12
N GLY A 13 15.38 -2.02 -11.36
CA GLY A 13 16.20 -0.84 -11.69
C GLY A 13 15.58 0.46 -11.20
N THR A 14 14.26 0.57 -11.27
CA THR A 14 13.49 1.77 -10.88
C THR A 14 12.32 1.42 -9.95
N ILE A 15 11.70 2.45 -9.34
CA ILE A 15 10.46 2.27 -8.55
C ILE A 15 9.30 1.78 -9.42
N ASP A 16 9.24 2.18 -10.69
CA ASP A 16 8.21 1.69 -11.61
C ASP A 16 8.42 0.21 -11.98
N ASP A 17 9.67 -0.23 -12.11
CA ASP A 17 9.98 -1.66 -12.29
C ASP A 17 9.61 -2.44 -11.03
N PHE A 18 9.93 -1.90 -9.86
CA PHE A 18 9.52 -2.49 -8.59
C PHE A 18 8.00 -2.62 -8.51
N ARG A 19 7.24 -1.58 -8.87
CA ARG A 19 5.76 -1.64 -8.92
C ARG A 19 5.28 -2.79 -9.80
N LYS A 20 5.81 -2.90 -11.03
CA LYS A 20 5.43 -3.97 -11.97
C LYS A 20 5.75 -5.35 -11.40
N ASN A 21 6.92 -5.53 -10.81
CA ASN A 21 7.37 -6.81 -10.27
C ASN A 21 6.57 -7.23 -9.02
N VAL A 22 6.26 -6.29 -8.11
CA VAL A 22 5.42 -6.56 -6.94
C VAL A 22 3.98 -6.91 -7.36
N MET A 23 3.42 -6.23 -8.36
CA MET A 23 2.08 -6.56 -8.89
C MET A 23 2.00 -7.98 -9.42
N GLN A 24 3.06 -8.53 -10.03
CA GLN A 24 3.09 -9.93 -10.51
C GLN A 24 2.98 -10.96 -9.38
N HIS A 25 3.19 -10.55 -8.13
CA HIS A 25 3.07 -11.42 -6.95
C HIS A 25 1.68 -11.36 -6.32
N GLU A 26 0.77 -10.50 -6.82
CA GLU A 26 -0.65 -10.44 -6.41
C GLU A 26 -0.84 -10.36 -4.88
N GLY A 27 0.02 -9.60 -4.20
CA GLY A 27 0.02 -9.45 -2.73
C GLY A 27 0.50 -10.67 -1.95
N ARG A 28 0.88 -11.76 -2.61
CA ARG A 28 1.37 -13.03 -2.02
C ARG A 28 2.87 -12.99 -1.71
N PHE A 29 3.35 -11.87 -1.17
CA PHE A 29 4.71 -11.73 -0.65
C PHE A 29 4.68 -11.63 0.88
N PRO A 30 5.71 -12.09 1.60
CA PRO A 30 5.88 -11.82 3.02
C PRO A 30 5.94 -10.30 3.30
N PHE A 31 5.33 -9.85 4.39
CA PHE A 31 5.28 -8.43 4.75
C PHE A 31 5.21 -8.23 6.27
N ASP A 32 6.08 -8.95 6.99
CA ASP A 32 6.27 -8.77 8.42
C ASP A 32 7.38 -7.74 8.73
N VAL A 33 7.78 -7.64 10.00
CA VAL A 33 8.82 -6.70 10.46
C VAL A 33 10.16 -6.95 9.78
N ASP A 34 10.55 -8.20 9.56
CA ASP A 34 11.83 -8.56 8.97
C ASP A 34 11.83 -8.24 7.47
N ASP A 35 10.72 -8.51 6.78
CA ASP A 35 10.54 -8.13 5.37
C ASP A 35 10.56 -6.62 5.18
N MET A 36 9.81 -5.90 6.03
CA MET A 36 9.73 -4.44 5.97
C MET A 36 11.09 -3.81 6.23
N THR A 37 11.83 -4.36 7.19
CA THR A 37 13.19 -3.93 7.55
C THR A 37 14.18 -4.23 6.42
N GLY A 38 14.12 -5.44 5.85
CA GLY A 38 14.94 -5.83 4.71
C GLY A 38 14.76 -4.90 3.51
N LEU A 39 13.50 -4.64 3.14
CA LEU A 39 13.17 -3.74 2.04
C LEU A 39 13.67 -2.32 2.34
N GLY A 40 13.44 -1.82 3.55
CA GLY A 40 13.89 -0.50 3.97
C GLY A 40 15.40 -0.33 3.94
N ASN A 41 16.15 -1.35 4.35
CA ASN A 41 17.61 -1.32 4.31
C ASN A 41 18.15 -1.37 2.87
N ALA A 42 17.55 -2.19 2.00
CA ALA A 42 17.89 -2.21 0.57
C ALA A 42 17.59 -0.86 -0.09
N TYR A 43 16.46 -0.24 0.27
CA TYR A 43 16.10 1.10 -0.15
C TYR A 43 17.15 2.14 0.26
N LEU A 44 17.52 2.19 1.55
CA LEU A 44 18.51 3.15 2.06
C LEU A 44 19.92 2.90 1.54
N LYS A 45 20.26 1.67 1.15
CA LYS A 45 21.52 1.38 0.45
C LYS A 45 21.58 2.05 -0.93
N ARG A 46 20.44 2.11 -1.64
CA ARG A 46 20.33 2.75 -2.96
C ARG A 46 20.13 4.26 -2.86
N TYR A 47 19.37 4.71 -1.85
CA TYR A 47 19.05 6.11 -1.59
C TYR A 47 19.44 6.46 -0.14
N PRO A 48 20.73 6.71 0.13
CA PRO A 48 21.19 7.03 1.48
C PRO A 48 20.47 8.25 2.03
N ASP A 49 20.01 8.14 3.28
CA ASP A 49 19.24 9.18 3.97
C ASP A 49 19.36 8.99 5.48
N SER A 50 19.43 10.10 6.22
CA SER A 50 19.55 10.09 7.68
C SER A 50 18.78 11.25 8.29
N PHE A 51 18.58 11.25 9.63
CA PHE A 51 17.95 12.36 10.32
C PHE A 51 18.70 13.69 10.18
N GLU A 52 20.02 13.62 10.06
CA GLU A 52 20.90 14.79 9.97
C GLU A 52 21.10 15.27 8.53
N ASN A 53 20.95 14.37 7.55
CA ASN A 53 21.13 14.65 6.14
C ASN A 53 19.93 14.13 5.36
N ARG A 54 18.83 14.91 5.39
CA ARG A 54 17.54 14.55 4.78
C ARG A 54 17.47 14.96 3.33
N ASN A 55 17.13 14.02 2.45
CA ASN A 55 16.74 14.32 1.08
C ASN A 55 15.23 14.13 0.88
N SER A 56 14.51 15.22 0.58
CA SER A 56 13.05 15.21 0.41
C SER A 56 12.58 14.32 -0.75
N GLU A 57 13.34 14.22 -1.84
CA GLU A 57 13.01 13.35 -2.96
C GLU A 57 13.15 11.87 -2.55
N HIS A 58 14.20 11.53 -1.81
CA HIS A 58 14.37 10.19 -1.23
C HIS A 58 13.30 9.89 -0.18
N VAL A 59 12.81 10.88 0.55
CA VAL A 59 11.67 10.67 1.46
C VAL A 59 10.42 10.29 0.67
N LEU A 60 10.10 11.05 -0.39
CA LEU A 60 8.92 10.82 -1.23
C LEU A 60 8.98 9.49 -1.98
N LEU A 61 10.14 9.13 -2.53
CA LEU A 61 10.36 7.83 -3.18
C LEU A 61 10.17 6.66 -2.20
N GLY A 62 10.63 6.82 -0.96
CA GLY A 62 10.42 5.81 0.08
C GLY A 62 8.94 5.66 0.48
N TYR A 63 8.18 6.76 0.50
CA TYR A 63 6.72 6.67 0.68
C TYR A 63 6.05 5.93 -0.48
N GLU A 64 6.49 6.17 -1.72
CA GLU A 64 5.94 5.48 -2.89
C GLU A 64 6.26 3.99 -2.87
N LEU A 65 7.48 3.62 -2.50
CA LEU A 65 7.88 2.22 -2.29
C LEU A 65 6.92 1.49 -1.33
N VAL A 66 6.65 2.10 -0.18
CA VAL A 66 5.74 1.55 0.83
C VAL A 66 4.32 1.45 0.27
N ARG A 67 3.84 2.49 -0.42
CA ARG A 67 2.49 2.52 -0.99
C ARG A 67 2.26 1.43 -2.02
N ILE A 68 3.26 1.10 -2.83
CA ILE A 68 3.19 -0.03 -3.76
C ILE A 68 2.90 -1.32 -3.00
N CYS A 69 3.66 -1.60 -1.94
CA CYS A 69 3.51 -2.83 -1.15
C CYS A 69 2.14 -2.89 -0.45
N ILE A 70 1.72 -1.80 0.19
CA ILE A 70 0.43 -1.75 0.90
C ILE A 70 -0.74 -1.87 -0.09
N THR A 71 -0.65 -1.22 -1.26
CA THR A 71 -1.70 -1.33 -2.29
C THR A 71 -1.93 -2.79 -2.66
N GLU A 72 -0.86 -3.55 -2.95
CA GLU A 72 -1.01 -4.96 -3.33
C GLU A 72 -1.52 -5.84 -2.20
N LYS A 73 -1.20 -5.51 -0.93
CA LYS A 73 -1.80 -6.20 0.23
C LYS A 73 -3.30 -5.97 0.37
N LEU A 74 -3.75 -4.73 0.19
CA LEU A 74 -5.17 -4.38 0.24
C LEU A 74 -5.93 -4.94 -0.96
N VAL A 75 -5.31 -4.96 -2.14
CA VAL A 75 -5.91 -5.54 -3.34
C VAL A 75 -6.06 -7.06 -3.19
N ALA A 76 -5.08 -7.75 -2.61
CA ALA A 76 -5.14 -9.20 -2.42
C ALA A 76 -6.19 -9.65 -1.40
N SER A 77 -6.66 -8.76 -0.52
CA SER A 77 -7.79 -9.06 0.39
C SER A 77 -9.16 -8.94 -0.29
N CYS A 78 -9.19 -8.49 -1.55
CA CYS A 78 -10.39 -8.32 -2.34
C CYS A 78 -10.58 -9.44 -3.36
N GLU A 79 -11.83 -9.69 -3.77
CA GLU A 79 -12.14 -10.59 -4.88
C GLU A 79 -11.47 -10.14 -6.18
N GLU A 80 -10.96 -11.10 -6.97
CA GLU A 80 -10.21 -10.85 -8.21
C GLU A 80 -10.91 -9.87 -9.15
N LYS A 81 -12.24 -10.00 -9.29
CA LYS A 81 -13.07 -9.18 -10.19
C LYS A 81 -13.05 -7.68 -9.89
N ILE A 82 -12.70 -7.28 -8.65
CA ILE A 82 -12.65 -5.86 -8.24
C ILE A 82 -11.22 -5.35 -8.04
N GLN A 83 -10.21 -6.22 -8.05
CA GLN A 83 -8.83 -5.86 -7.74
C GLN A 83 -8.28 -4.73 -8.62
N ALA A 84 -8.57 -4.76 -9.92
CA ALA A 84 -8.14 -3.70 -10.84
C ALA A 84 -8.73 -2.32 -10.48
N LYS A 85 -10.00 -2.28 -10.04
CA LYS A 85 -10.68 -1.04 -9.61
C LYS A 85 -10.08 -0.51 -8.31
N ILE A 86 -9.89 -1.38 -7.33
CA ILE A 86 -9.28 -1.04 -6.03
C ILE A 86 -7.85 -0.48 -6.23
N ARG A 87 -7.04 -1.13 -7.07
CA ARG A 87 -5.69 -0.66 -7.39
C ARG A 87 -5.70 0.74 -8.01
N LYS A 88 -6.60 0.98 -8.97
CA LYS A 88 -6.77 2.29 -9.62
C LYS A 88 -7.18 3.38 -8.61
N MET A 89 -8.08 3.06 -7.69
CA MET A 89 -8.51 3.98 -6.62
C MET A 89 -7.34 4.43 -5.73
N PHE A 90 -6.49 3.51 -5.25
CA PHE A 90 -5.36 3.88 -4.40
C PHE A 90 -4.31 4.74 -5.12
N GLY A 91 -4.22 4.61 -6.44
CA GLY A 91 -3.37 5.44 -7.29
C GLY A 91 -3.84 6.88 -7.46
N SER A 92 -5.14 7.18 -7.32
CA SER A 92 -5.70 8.48 -7.75
C SER A 92 -6.96 8.89 -6.98
N ILE A 93 -6.90 10.04 -6.29
CA ILE A 93 -8.04 10.61 -5.54
C ILE A 93 -9.29 10.81 -6.43
N PRO A 94 -9.19 11.35 -7.66
CA PRO A 94 -10.33 11.42 -8.58
C PRO A 94 -11.01 10.08 -8.89
N CYS A 95 -10.35 8.95 -8.66
CA CYS A 95 -10.92 7.63 -8.90
C CYS A 95 -11.74 7.09 -7.71
N ILE A 96 -11.73 7.76 -6.55
CA ILE A 96 -12.43 7.29 -5.34
C ILE A 96 -13.95 7.27 -5.54
N ASP A 97 -14.53 8.38 -6.00
CA ASP A 97 -15.98 8.51 -6.14
C ASP A 97 -16.56 7.61 -7.26
N PRO A 98 -15.92 7.51 -8.44
CA PRO A 98 -16.27 6.50 -9.44
C PRO A 98 -16.17 5.07 -8.89
N CYS A 99 -15.11 4.76 -8.13
CA CYS A 99 -14.94 3.42 -7.55
C CYS A 99 -16.06 3.09 -6.56
N ALA A 100 -16.46 4.03 -5.71
CA ALA A 100 -17.57 3.84 -4.77
C ALA A 100 -18.88 3.51 -5.50
N LYS A 101 -19.20 4.30 -6.52
CA LYS A 101 -20.39 4.13 -7.34
C LYS A 101 -20.40 2.78 -8.06
N GLU A 102 -19.28 2.40 -8.68
CA GLU A 102 -19.14 1.13 -9.38
C GLU A 102 -19.27 -0.07 -8.43
N LEU A 103 -18.62 -0.04 -7.26
CA LEU A 103 -18.74 -1.11 -6.26
C LEU A 103 -20.21 -1.31 -5.86
N ILE A 104 -20.91 -0.24 -5.50
CA ILE A 104 -22.31 -0.33 -5.08
C ILE A 104 -23.20 -0.83 -6.23
N SER A 105 -22.97 -0.37 -7.45
CA SER A 105 -23.70 -0.84 -8.63
C SER A 105 -23.47 -2.32 -8.93
N ASP A 106 -22.27 -2.84 -8.69
CA ASP A 106 -21.88 -4.20 -9.07
C ASP A 106 -22.25 -5.25 -8.02
N MET A 107 -22.22 -4.90 -6.73
CA MET A 107 -22.44 -5.87 -5.64
C MET A 107 -23.42 -5.42 -4.55
N GLY A 108 -23.94 -4.20 -4.63
CA GLY A 108 -24.79 -3.62 -3.58
C GLY A 108 -24.00 -2.96 -2.45
N TYR A 109 -24.71 -2.14 -1.68
CA TYR A 109 -24.11 -1.32 -0.63
C TYR A 109 -23.53 -2.16 0.52
N GLU A 110 -24.27 -3.17 1.01
CA GLU A 110 -23.80 -4.01 2.12
C GLU A 110 -22.53 -4.78 1.74
N ALA A 111 -22.47 -5.38 0.56
CA ALA A 111 -21.30 -6.11 0.09
C ALA A 111 -20.09 -5.18 -0.10
N SER A 112 -20.32 -3.98 -0.64
CA SER A 112 -19.27 -2.96 -0.76
C SER A 112 -18.72 -2.55 0.61
N CYS A 113 -19.59 -2.44 1.62
CA CYS A 113 -19.19 -2.14 3.00
C CYS A 113 -18.35 -3.28 3.61
N MET A 114 -18.64 -4.54 3.29
CA MET A 114 -17.80 -5.67 3.72
C MET A 114 -16.40 -5.60 3.10
N VAL A 115 -16.29 -5.26 1.80
CA VAL A 115 -14.98 -5.06 1.14
C VAL A 115 -14.19 -3.94 1.82
N LEU A 116 -14.85 -2.81 2.13
CA LEU A 116 -14.24 -1.71 2.86
C LEU A 116 -13.77 -2.12 4.26
N GLY A 117 -14.57 -2.93 4.97
CA GLY A 117 -14.22 -3.47 6.28
C GLY A 117 -12.98 -4.35 6.23
N GLU A 118 -12.89 -5.24 5.24
CA GLU A 118 -11.73 -6.12 5.07
C GLU A 118 -10.45 -5.34 4.72
N MET A 119 -10.54 -4.35 3.81
CA MET A 119 -9.40 -3.47 3.54
C MET A 119 -8.96 -2.70 4.79
N SER A 120 -9.90 -2.23 5.61
CA SER A 120 -9.58 -1.52 6.86
C SER A 120 -8.86 -2.43 7.85
N ARG A 121 -9.34 -3.67 8.01
CA ARG A 121 -8.72 -4.70 8.86
C ARG A 121 -7.27 -4.99 8.43
N VAL A 122 -7.04 -5.21 7.14
CA VAL A 122 -5.68 -5.45 6.60
C VAL A 122 -4.78 -4.23 6.81
N LEU A 123 -5.31 -3.01 6.63
CA LEU A 123 -4.55 -1.79 6.87
C LEU A 123 -4.14 -1.64 8.35
N ASP A 124 -5.03 -2.00 9.28
CA ASP A 124 -4.77 -1.99 10.71
C ASP A 124 -3.71 -3.04 11.10
N ASP A 125 -3.76 -4.25 10.52
CA ASP A 125 -2.74 -5.29 10.72
C ASP A 125 -1.34 -4.82 10.26
N ILE A 126 -1.27 -4.17 9.10
CA ILE A 126 -0.03 -3.58 8.58
C ILE A 126 0.45 -2.46 9.50
N LYS A 127 -0.45 -1.58 9.96
CA LYS A 127 -0.09 -0.50 10.89
C LYS A 127 0.47 -1.06 12.19
N PHE A 128 -0.17 -2.07 12.76
CA PHE A 128 0.33 -2.73 13.97
C PHE A 128 1.74 -3.27 13.76
N THR A 129 1.99 -3.94 12.62
CA THR A 129 3.33 -4.43 12.25
C THR A 129 4.34 -3.28 12.20
N ILE A 130 4.00 -2.16 11.54
CA ILE A 130 4.86 -0.96 11.46
C ILE A 130 5.14 -0.40 12.86
N GLU A 131 4.15 -0.35 13.74
CA GLU A 131 4.29 0.18 15.10
C GLU A 131 5.28 -0.66 15.94
N THR A 132 5.38 -1.96 15.70
CA THR A 132 6.36 -2.84 16.37
C THR A 132 7.79 -2.72 15.83
N MET A 133 8.01 -2.09 14.67
CA MET A 133 9.35 -1.90 14.11
C MET A 133 10.24 -1.04 15.02
N LYS A 134 11.56 -1.28 14.97
CA LYS A 134 12.54 -0.42 15.65
C LYS A 134 12.46 1.03 15.14
N PRO A 135 12.57 2.05 16.00
CA PRO A 135 12.66 3.43 15.56
C PRO A 135 13.81 3.66 14.58
N GLY A 136 13.57 4.47 13.55
CA GLY A 136 14.59 4.80 12.54
C GLY A 136 13.96 5.26 11.23
N VAL A 137 14.82 5.67 10.29
CA VAL A 137 14.41 6.22 8.99
C VAL A 137 13.49 5.26 8.23
N VAL A 138 13.77 3.94 8.26
CA VAL A 138 12.92 2.93 7.65
C VAL A 138 11.49 3.00 8.19
N LYS A 139 11.30 2.95 9.51
CA LYS A 139 9.99 3.04 10.16
C LYS A 139 9.27 4.33 9.77
N GLU A 140 9.97 5.44 9.66
CA GLU A 140 9.36 6.70 9.21
C GLU A 140 8.82 6.64 7.78
N ARG A 141 9.51 5.95 6.85
CA ARG A 141 9.00 5.74 5.50
C ARG A 141 7.70 4.96 5.52
N TYR A 142 7.60 3.95 6.38
CA TYR A 142 6.37 3.19 6.56
C TYR A 142 5.23 4.01 7.16
N ILE A 143 5.49 4.76 8.25
CA ILE A 143 4.49 5.66 8.88
C ILE A 143 3.98 6.69 7.88
N GLY A 144 4.87 7.34 7.13
CA GLY A 144 4.48 8.32 6.12
C GLY A 144 3.74 7.69 4.94
N GLY A 145 4.18 6.51 4.50
CA GLY A 145 3.57 5.77 3.39
C GLY A 145 2.13 5.31 3.70
N ILE A 146 1.91 4.73 4.89
CA ILE A 146 0.61 4.17 5.27
C ILE A 146 -0.46 5.24 5.51
N SER A 147 -0.07 6.43 5.97
CA SER A 147 -1.01 7.51 6.33
C SER A 147 -2.00 7.88 5.21
N LYS A 148 -1.58 7.83 3.94
CA LYS A 148 -2.42 8.11 2.77
C LYS A 148 -3.62 7.17 2.67
N PHE A 149 -3.47 5.91 3.07
CA PHE A 149 -4.51 4.89 2.91
C PHE A 149 -5.70 5.12 3.84
N TYR A 150 -5.47 5.59 5.07
CA TYR A 150 -6.56 5.95 5.99
C TYR A 150 -7.43 7.07 5.41
N ASN A 151 -6.80 8.07 4.77
CA ASN A 151 -7.55 9.13 4.09
C ASN A 151 -8.35 8.60 2.91
N ILE A 152 -7.80 7.68 2.11
CA ILE A 152 -8.51 7.09 0.97
C ILE A 152 -9.69 6.23 1.43
N ILE A 153 -9.50 5.36 2.43
CA ILE A 153 -10.57 4.54 3.01
C ILE A 153 -11.68 5.42 3.58
N TYR A 154 -11.32 6.50 4.29
CA TYR A 154 -12.28 7.47 4.79
C TYR A 154 -13.09 8.14 3.67
N LEU A 155 -12.42 8.63 2.62
CA LEU A 155 -13.07 9.25 1.47
C LEU A 155 -13.94 8.26 0.69
N LEU A 156 -13.50 7.01 0.55
CA LEU A 156 -14.29 5.94 -0.07
C LEU A 156 -15.57 5.71 0.73
N LYS A 157 -15.47 5.57 2.07
CA LYS A 157 -16.63 5.45 2.95
C LYS A 157 -17.61 6.61 2.75
N MET A 158 -17.12 7.85 2.79
CA MET A 158 -17.96 9.04 2.59
C MET A 158 -18.62 9.06 1.21
N SER A 159 -17.92 8.61 0.17
CA SER A 159 -18.48 8.56 -1.18
C SER A 159 -19.56 7.49 -1.29
N MET A 160 -19.36 6.32 -0.68
CA MET A 160 -20.36 5.25 -0.64
C MET A 160 -21.67 5.68 0.01
N GLU A 161 -21.62 6.47 1.09
CA GLU A 161 -22.84 7.02 1.73
C GLU A 161 -23.69 7.88 0.80
N LYS A 162 -23.12 8.46 -0.27
CA LYS A 162 -23.89 9.24 -1.25
C LYS A 162 -24.75 8.38 -2.17
N TYR A 163 -24.42 7.10 -2.29
CA TYR A 163 -25.02 6.15 -3.23
C TYR A 163 -25.77 5.02 -2.53
N LYS A 164 -25.95 5.13 -1.21
CA LYS A 164 -26.85 4.29 -0.43
C LYS A 164 -28.30 4.53 -0.86
#